data_AF-K9VRR8-F1
#
_entry.id   AF-K9VRR8-F1
#
_cell.length_a   1.000
_cell.length_b   1.000
_cell.length_c   1.000
_cell.angle_alpha   90.00
_cell.angle_beta   90.00
_cell.angle_gamma   90.00
#
_symmetry.space_group_name_H-M   'P 1'
#
loop_
_entity.id
_entity.type
_entity.pdbx_description
1 polymer ?
#
loop_
_entity_poly.entity_id
_entity_poly.type
_entity_poly.pdbx_seq_one_letter_code
_entity_poly.pdbx_strand_id
1 'polypeptide(L)' 'MSQSRYDEEKNETRHAATSEEACINMEEKYGWPLKNIEETGNYILSVDCIFEGNCEFPPSPMDLSQGDYLKERKEDA' A
#
# COMPACT_ATOMS: atom_id res chain seq x y z
N MET A 1 9.43 -16.53 -6.94
CA MET A 1 9.71 -15.51 -5.92
C MET A 1 8.83 -14.33 -6.25
N SER A 2 7.75 -14.11 -5.49
CA SER A 2 6.95 -12.89 -5.61
C SER A 2 7.89 -11.71 -5.37
N GLN A 3 8.16 -10.88 -6.37
CA GLN A 3 8.87 -9.62 -6.15
C GLN A 3 8.12 -8.87 -5.04
N SER A 4 8.81 -8.60 -3.94
CA SER A 4 8.30 -7.72 -2.90
C SER A 4 7.97 -6.38 -3.56
N ARG A 5 6.82 -5.79 -3.22
CA ARG A 5 6.45 -4.47 -3.73
C ARG A 5 7.38 -3.37 -3.23
N TYR A 6 8.09 -3.66 -2.14
CA TYR A 6 9.13 -2.84 -1.57
C TYR A 6 10.51 -3.24 -2.11
N ASP A 7 11.26 -2.24 -2.54
CA ASP A 7 12.65 -2.32 -2.95
C ASP A 7 13.53 -1.83 -1.80
N GLU A 8 14.22 -2.76 -1.12
CA GLU A 8 15.07 -2.46 0.04
C GLU A 8 16.32 -1.62 -0.34
N GLU A 9 16.79 -1.72 -1.59
CA GLU A 9 17.96 -0.99 -2.05
C GLU A 9 17.64 0.50 -2.25
N LYS A 10 16.43 0.81 -2.74
CA LYS A 10 15.98 2.18 -2.98
C LYS A 10 15.11 2.76 -1.88
N ASN A 11 14.67 1.93 -0.93
CA ASN A 11 13.63 2.26 0.04
C ASN A 11 12.39 2.85 -0.65
N GLU A 12 11.87 2.14 -1.65
CA GLU A 12 10.71 2.57 -2.44
C GLU A 12 9.67 1.45 -2.51
N THR A 13 8.39 1.80 -2.40
CA THR A 13 7.29 0.88 -2.69
C THR A 13 6.61 1.24 -4.00
N ARG A 14 6.37 0.24 -4.86
CA ARG A 14 5.62 0.39 -6.10
C ARG A 14 4.19 -0.13 -5.98
N HIS A 15 3.22 0.69 -6.39
CA HIS A 15 1.81 0.34 -6.43
C HIS A 15 1.18 0.71 -7.77
N ALA A 16 0.71 -0.29 -8.50
CA ALA A 16 -0.01 -0.09 -9.74
C ALA A 16 -1.38 0.55 -9.49
N ALA A 17 -1.74 1.56 -10.28
CA ALA A 17 -2.98 2.29 -10.20
C ALA A 17 -3.59 2.55 -11.58
N THR A 18 -4.86 2.92 -11.59
CA THR A 18 -5.63 3.19 -12.82
C THR A 18 -5.32 4.56 -13.43
N SER A 19 -4.87 5.52 -12.62
CA SER A 19 -4.59 6.90 -13.04
C SER A 19 -3.66 7.60 -12.06
N GLU A 20 -3.03 8.69 -12.50
CA GLU A 20 -2.18 9.55 -11.66
C GLU A 20 -2.95 10.10 -10.44
N GLU A 21 -4.22 10.47 -10.63
CA GLU A 21 -5.08 10.94 -9.55
C GLU A 21 -5.26 9.89 -8.44
N ALA A 22 -5.26 8.60 -8.78
CA ALA A 22 -5.34 7.54 -7.79
C ALA A 22 -4.06 7.45 -6.94
N CYS A 23 -2.90 7.77 -7.50
CA CYS A 23 -1.64 7.87 -6.75
C CYS A 23 -1.69 9.01 -5.73
N ILE A 24 -2.18 10.18 -6.14
CA ILE A 24 -2.32 11.36 -5.27
C ILE A 24 -3.33 11.07 -4.14
N ASN A 25 -4.46 10.44 -4.46
CA ASN A 25 -5.46 10.07 -3.45
C ASN A 25 -4.88 9.08 -2.42
N MET A 26 -4.02 8.15 -2.86
CA MET A 26 -3.32 7.23 -1.94
C MET A 26 -2.34 7.97 -1.03
N GLU A 27 -1.56 8.92 -1.57
CA GLU A 27 -0.69 9.79 -0.77
C GLU A 27 -1.49 10.54 0.31
N GLU A 28 -2.57 11.22 -0.07
CA GLU A 28 -3.38 11.98 0.90
C GLU A 28 -4.07 11.08 1.93
N LYS A 29 -4.60 9.94 1.49
CA LYS A 29 -5.37 9.04 2.34
C LYS A 29 -4.52 8.29 3.35
N TYR A 30 -3.33 7.84 2.94
CA TYR A 30 -2.45 7.02 3.77
C TYR A 30 -1.23 7.77 4.30
N GLY A 31 -1.00 9.00 3.85
CA GLY A 31 0.18 9.79 4.19
C GLY A 31 1.47 9.25 3.56
N TRP A 32 1.36 8.57 2.41
CA TRP A 32 2.52 7.97 1.73
C TRP A 32 3.19 9.01 0.81
N PRO A 33 4.45 9.38 1.04
CA PRO A 33 5.14 10.37 0.22
C PRO A 33 5.28 9.85 -1.22
N LEU A 34 4.57 10.47 -2.16
CA LEU A 34 4.64 10.11 -3.57
C LEU A 34 5.94 10.64 -4.18
N LYS A 35 6.81 9.72 -4.56
CA LYS A 35 8.12 10.04 -5.14
C LYS A 35 8.04 10.24 -6.65
N ASN A 36 7.31 9.37 -7.33
CA ASN A 36 7.17 9.40 -8.78
C ASN A 36 5.91 8.67 -9.26
N ILE A 37 5.47 8.97 -10.48
CA ILE A 37 4.44 8.21 -11.18
C ILE A 37 5.01 7.79 -12.55
N GLU A 38 5.05 6.48 -12.80
CA GLU A 38 5.50 5.93 -14.09
C GLU A 38 4.30 5.45 -14.89
N GLU A 39 4.20 5.82 -16.17
CA GLU A 39 3.18 5.24 -17.05
C GLU A 39 3.52 3.78 -17.37
N THR A 40 2.54 2.91 -17.13
CA THR A 40 2.62 1.50 -17.46
C THR A 40 1.88 1.27 -18.78
N GLY A 41 2.46 0.48 -19.68
CA GLY A 41 1.83 0.11 -20.96
C GLY A 41 0.57 -0.78 -20.84
N ASN A 42 -0.06 -0.84 -19.68
CA ASN A 42 -1.23 -1.65 -19.39
C ASN A 42 -2.50 -0.78 -19.42
N TYR A 43 -3.56 -1.25 -20.07
CA TYR A 43 -4.80 -0.50 -20.22
C TYR A 43 -5.65 -0.45 -18.94
N ILE A 44 -5.45 -1.39 -18.00
CA ILE A 44 -6.23 -1.47 -16.75
C ILE A 44 -5.55 -0.67 -15.64
N LEU A 45 -4.25 -0.88 -15.47
CA LEU A 45 -3.41 -0.21 -14.49
C LEU A 45 -2.36 0.57 -15.25
N SER A 46 -2.77 1.73 -15.76
CA SER A 46 -1.99 2.53 -16.69
C SER A 46 -0.85 3.29 -16.04
N VAL A 47 -0.76 3.30 -14.71
CA VAL A 47 0.34 3.94 -14.00
C VAL A 47 0.84 3.08 -12.85
N ASP A 48 2.11 3.23 -12.51
CA ASP A 48 2.74 2.74 -11.28
C ASP A 48 3.08 3.94 -10.39
N CYS A 49 2.45 4.01 -9.23
CA CYS A 49 2.78 4.97 -8.17
C CYS A 49 4.00 4.47 -7.40
N ILE A 50 5.05 5.28 -7.33
CA ILE A 50 6.26 5.00 -6.56
C ILE A 50 6.23 5.87 -5.31
N PHE A 51 6.15 5.23 -4.15
CA PHE A 51 6.17 5.88 -2.85
C PHE A 51 7.55 5.73 -2.19
N GLU A 52 7.94 6.71 -1.39
CA GLU A 52 9.17 6.64 -0.58
C GLU A 52 8.91 5.88 0.75
N GLY A 53 9.84 4.99 1.09
CA GLY A 53 9.75 4.12 2.26
C GLY A 53 8.85 2.90 2.04
N ASN A 54 8.67 2.11 3.11
CA ASN A 54 7.83 0.93 3.09
C ASN A 54 6.36 1.31 3.30
N CYS A 55 5.65 1.48 2.18
CA CYS A 55 4.22 1.76 2.17
C CYS A 55 3.41 0.45 2.04
N GLU A 56 2.76 0.01 3.12
CA GLU A 56 1.89 -1.16 3.11
C GLU A 56 0.45 -0.78 3.44
N PHE A 57 -0.51 -1.42 2.78
CA PHE A 57 -1.92 -1.23 3.08
C PHE A 57 -2.21 -1.64 4.53
N PRO A 58 -3.00 -0.85 5.27
CA PRO A 58 -3.35 -1.20 6.63
C PRO A 58 -4.11 -2.54 6.66
N PRO A 59 -3.94 -3.34 7.72
CA PRO A 59 -4.59 -4.63 7.83
C PRO A 59 -6.11 -4.45 7.76
N SER A 60 -6.75 -5.26 6.92
CA SER A 60 -8.21 -5.21 6.81
C SER A 60 -8.85 -5.81 8.09
N PRO A 61 -10.04 -5.35 8.51
CA PRO A 61 -10.74 -5.96 9.64
C PRO A 61 -11.10 -7.45 9.45
N MET A 62 -11.04 -7.95 8.20
CA MET A 62 -11.26 -9.35 7.81
C MET A 62 -9.95 -10.10 7.56
N ASP A 63 -8.79 -9.49 7.81
CA ASP A 63 -7.50 -10.15 7.68
C ASP A 63 -7.25 -11.08 8.87
N LEU A 64 -7.75 -12.31 8.76
CA LEU A 64 -7.57 -13.37 9.76
C LEU A 64 -6.20 -14.05 9.68
N SER A 65 -5.30 -13.58 8.80
CA SER A 65 -3.94 -14.14 8.67
C SER A 65 -3.06 -13.82 9.88
N GLN A 66 -3.41 -12.78 10.64
CA GLN A 66 -2.87 -12.50 11.96
C GLN A 66 -3.91 -12.93 13.00
N GLY A 67 -3.70 -14.10 13.61
CA GLY A 67 -4.63 -14.66 14.58
C GLY A 67 -5.05 -13.66 15.67
N ASP A 68 -6.36 -13.55 15.89
CA ASP A 68 -7.04 -13.01 17.06
C ASP A 68 -6.58 -11.63 17.60
N TYR A 69 -6.77 -10.54 16.84
CA TYR A 69 -6.82 -9.16 17.41
C TYR A 69 -8.13 -8.87 18.21
N LEU A 70 -8.94 -9.89 18.54
CA LEU A 70 -10.21 -9.77 19.28
C LEU A 70 -10.12 -10.23 20.75
N LYS A 71 -8.93 -10.55 21.25
CA LYS A 71 -8.60 -10.54 22.69
C LYS A 71 -7.96 -9.18 22.94
N GLU A 72 -8.65 -8.15 23.42
CA GLU A 72 -8.96 -7.94 24.83
C GLU A 72 -10.13 -6.92 24.95
N ARG A 73 -11.38 -7.36 24.77
CA ARG A 73 -12.55 -6.71 25.39
C ARG A 73 -13.26 -7.70 26.30
N LYS A 74 -12.53 -8.23 27.28
CA LYS A 74 -13.07 -8.85 28.48
C LYS A 74 -12.07 -8.70 29.61
N GLU A 75 -12.21 -7.63 30.39
CA GLU A 75 -12.33 -7.69 31.85
C GLU A 75 -12.70 -6.28 32.31
N ASP A 76 -13.89 -6.11 32.92
CA ASP A 76 -14.33 -5.00 33.80
C ASP A 76 -15.85 -4.78 33.66
N ALA A 77 -16.62 -5.77 34.14
CA ALA A 77 -18.01 -5.60 34.58
C ALA A 77 -18.37 -6.70 35.59
#